data_AF-A0A225WQR5-F1
#
_entry.id   AF-A0A225WQR5-F1
#
_cell.length_a   1.000
_cell.length_b   1.000
_cell.length_c   1.000
_cell.angle_alpha   90.00
_cell.angle_beta   90.00
_cell.angle_gamma   90.00
#
_symmetry.space_group_name_H-M   'P 1'
#
loop_
_entity.id
_entity.type
_entity.pdbx_description
1 polymer ?
#
loop_
_entity_poly.entity_id
_entity_poly.type
_entity_poly.pdbx_seq_one_letter_code
_entity_poly.pdbx_strand_id
1 'polypeptide(L)'
;MAPNVQTTGETKSSTAMSADKAAFVTASDGAYGYGGRIDEMRSKEFPHMQGSVYLDHAGATMYSKTQLDAAFQELQGGLFTNPHSAIGNDHVESTTAKIESVRRKVLAFFSASEKEYALIFTSGATAALKLVGESFPWTSDSTFAHSKDSHTSVLGIRGSWINDHVY
;
A
#
# COMPACT_ATOMS: atom_id res chain seq x y z
N MET A 1 -0.44 3.22 -23.17
CA MET A 1 -1.59 4.13 -22.95
C MET A 1 -2.82 3.27 -22.72
N ALA A 2 -3.28 3.15 -21.47
CA ALA A 2 -4.52 2.46 -21.15
C ALA A 2 -5.71 3.35 -21.55
N PRO A 3 -6.84 2.78 -22.01
CA PRO A 3 -7.99 3.57 -22.43
C PRO A 3 -8.63 4.26 -21.22
N ASN A 4 -8.91 5.56 -21.38
CA ASN A 4 -9.61 6.37 -20.40
C ASN A 4 -11.08 5.92 -20.36
N VAL A 5 -11.46 5.14 -19.36
CA VAL A 5 -12.87 4.79 -19.13
C VAL A 5 -13.54 5.99 -18.50
N GLN A 6 -14.24 6.79 -19.32
CA GLN A 6 -15.21 7.76 -18.80
C GLN A 6 -16.39 7.00 -18.21
N THR A 7 -16.41 6.86 -16.89
CA THR A 7 -17.60 6.43 -16.15
C THR A 7 -18.65 7.52 -16.23
N THR A 8 -19.66 7.33 -17.08
CA THR A 8 -20.89 8.13 -17.11
C THR A 8 -21.74 7.80 -15.87
N GLY A 9 -21.30 8.28 -14.71
CA GLY A 9 -22.13 8.30 -13.51
C GLY A 9 -22.89 9.62 -13.47
N GLU A 10 -24.22 9.57 -13.38
CA GLU A 10 -25.02 10.75 -13.05
C GLU A 10 -24.55 11.31 -11.70
N THR A 11 -23.98 12.52 -11.71
CA THR A 11 -23.57 13.20 -10.48
C THR A 11 -24.81 13.68 -9.74
N LYS A 12 -25.36 12.86 -8.85
CA LYS A 12 -26.39 13.31 -7.90
C LYS A 12 -25.82 14.45 -7.06
N SER A 13 -26.63 15.50 -6.84
CA SER A 13 -26.30 16.57 -5.89
C SER A 13 -25.96 16.00 -4.51
N SER A 14 -25.01 16.62 -3.80
CA SER A 14 -24.54 16.17 -2.47
C SER A 14 -25.68 16.04 -1.45
N THR A 15 -26.72 16.86 -1.58
CA THR A 15 -27.92 16.83 -0.73
C THR A 15 -28.78 15.58 -0.97
N ALA A 16 -28.92 15.15 -2.23
CA ALA A 16 -29.69 13.95 -2.58
C ALA A 16 -28.97 12.67 -2.12
N MET A 17 -27.64 12.62 -2.23
CA MET A 17 -26.85 11.49 -1.73
C MET A 17 -26.89 11.35 -0.20
N SER A 18 -27.06 12.46 0.54
CA SER A 18 -27.21 12.44 1.99
C SER A 18 -28.52 11.79 2.45
N ALA A 19 -29.63 12.08 1.75
CA ALA A 19 -30.95 11.50 2.05
C ALA A 19 -30.99 9.99 1.76
N ASP A 20 -30.49 9.58 0.59
CA ASP A 20 -30.40 8.16 0.20
C ASP A 20 -29.57 7.35 1.21
N LYS A 21 -28.45 7.93 1.68
CA LYS A 21 -27.60 7.32 2.70
C LYS A 21 -28.30 7.18 4.04
N ALA A 22 -28.98 8.23 4.52
CA ALA A 22 -29.71 8.18 5.78
C ALA A 22 -30.79 7.10 5.77
N ALA A 23 -31.57 7.01 4.67
CA ALA A 23 -32.56 5.96 4.48
C ALA A 23 -31.95 4.55 4.49
N PHE A 24 -30.81 4.36 3.82
CA PHE A 24 -30.08 3.08 3.83
C PHE A 24 -29.62 2.68 5.25
N VAL A 25 -29.04 3.61 6.01
CA VAL A 25 -28.58 3.32 7.38
C VAL A 25 -29.78 2.97 8.28
N THR A 26 -30.88 3.72 8.19
CA THR A 26 -32.12 3.42 8.93
C THR A 26 -32.69 2.05 8.56
N ALA A 27 -32.73 1.72 7.27
CA ALA A 27 -33.22 0.42 6.80
C ALA A 27 -32.34 -0.77 7.23
N SER A 28 -31.10 -0.51 7.64
CA SER A 28 -30.17 -1.52 8.13
C SER A 28 -30.25 -1.78 9.64
N ASP A 29 -31.24 -1.21 10.34
CA ASP A 29 -31.32 -1.24 11.82
C ASP A 29 -30.03 -0.75 12.51
N GLY A 30 -29.30 0.16 11.86
CA GLY A 30 -28.02 0.68 12.34
C GLY A 30 -26.84 -0.30 12.20
N ALA A 31 -27.00 -1.43 11.51
CA ALA A 31 -25.92 -2.38 11.25
C ALA A 31 -24.80 -1.78 10.38
N TYR A 32 -25.12 -0.82 9.51
CA TYR A 32 -24.13 -0.09 8.69
C TYR A 32 -23.80 1.29 9.26
N GLY A 33 -22.63 1.80 8.89
CA GLY A 33 -22.12 3.10 9.34
C GLY A 33 -21.42 3.07 10.70
N TYR A 34 -21.45 1.92 11.41
CA TYR A 34 -20.75 1.70 12.68
C TYR A 34 -21.00 2.81 13.71
N GLY A 35 -22.27 3.19 13.90
CA GLY A 35 -22.66 4.26 14.81
C GLY A 35 -22.17 5.65 14.39
N GLY A 36 -21.99 5.90 13.09
CA GLY A 36 -21.47 7.17 12.57
C GLY A 36 -19.95 7.26 12.55
N ARG A 37 -19.23 6.28 13.11
CA ARG A 37 -17.77 6.29 13.20
C ARG A 37 -17.07 6.40 11.85
N ILE A 38 -17.64 5.80 10.80
CA ILE A 38 -17.07 5.89 9.44
C ILE A 38 -17.16 7.31 8.89
N ASP A 39 -18.23 8.03 9.20
CA ASP A 39 -18.43 9.41 8.74
C ASP A 39 -17.52 10.37 9.46
N GLU A 40 -17.38 10.19 10.78
CA GLU A 40 -16.42 10.93 11.60
C GLU A 40 -14.99 10.68 11.11
N MET A 41 -14.61 9.41 10.91
CA MET A 41 -13.29 9.04 10.40
C MET A 41 -13.05 9.65 9.03
N ARG A 42 -14.01 9.56 8.11
CA ARG A 42 -13.88 10.12 6.77
C ARG A 42 -13.70 11.63 6.80
N SER A 43 -14.51 12.34 7.59
CA SER A 43 -14.43 13.79 7.72
C SER A 43 -13.09 14.24 8.32
N LYS A 44 -12.56 13.49 9.29
CA LYS A 44 -11.31 13.81 10.00
C LYS A 44 -10.06 13.43 9.20
N GLU A 45 -10.03 12.21 8.67
CA GLU A 45 -8.84 11.60 8.08
C GLU A 45 -8.74 11.83 6.56
N PHE A 46 -9.86 12.08 5.88
CA PHE A 46 -9.91 12.22 4.42
C PHE A 46 -10.67 13.49 3.96
N PRO A 47 -10.32 14.68 4.47
CA PRO A 47 -11.02 15.92 4.12
C PRO A 47 -10.94 16.25 2.62
N HIS A 48 -9.86 15.83 1.93
CA HIS A 48 -9.70 15.99 0.49
C HIS A 48 -10.69 15.15 -0.35
N MET A 49 -11.43 14.24 0.27
CA MET A 49 -12.52 13.49 -0.37
C MET A 49 -13.89 14.18 -0.23
N GLN A 50 -13.96 15.39 0.32
CA GLN A 50 -15.22 16.10 0.49
C GLN A 50 -15.90 16.29 -0.88
N GLY A 51 -17.15 15.84 -0.98
CA GLY A 51 -17.94 15.93 -2.22
C GLY A 51 -17.58 14.89 -3.30
N SER A 52 -16.61 14.00 -3.06
CA SER A 52 -16.18 12.98 -4.04
C SER A 52 -16.26 11.56 -3.48
N VAL A 53 -16.69 10.59 -4.27
CA VAL A 53 -16.68 9.17 -3.89
C VAL A 53 -15.59 8.46 -4.70
N TYR A 54 -14.65 7.82 -4.00
CA TYR A 54 -13.60 7.02 -4.61
C TYR A 54 -13.84 5.55 -4.24
N LEU A 55 -13.93 4.69 -5.24
CA LEU A 55 -14.25 3.26 -5.07
C LEU A 55 -13.13 2.34 -5.54
N ASP A 56 -12.01 2.88 -6.03
CA ASP A 56 -10.88 2.11 -6.58
C ASP A 56 -9.76 1.87 -5.55
N HIS A 57 -10.15 1.60 -4.29
CA HIS A 57 -9.20 1.36 -3.21
C HIS A 57 -8.39 0.06 -3.37
N ALA A 58 -8.85 -0.88 -4.21
CA ALA A 58 -8.12 -2.09 -4.54
C ALA A 58 -6.93 -1.82 -5.49
N GLY A 59 -7.03 -0.81 -6.36
CA GLY A 59 -5.94 -0.38 -7.22
C GLY A 59 -4.89 0.41 -6.44
N ALA A 60 -5.30 1.47 -5.76
CA ALA A 60 -4.46 2.23 -4.85
C ALA A 60 -5.31 2.99 -3.83
N THR A 61 -5.05 2.80 -2.53
CA THR A 61 -5.75 3.59 -1.52
C THR A 61 -5.13 4.99 -1.39
N MET A 62 -5.94 5.95 -0.93
CA MET A 62 -5.46 7.30 -0.61
C MET A 62 -4.75 7.33 0.74
N TYR A 63 -3.87 8.31 0.90
CA TYR A 63 -3.26 8.68 2.16
C TYR A 63 -4.26 9.39 3.08
N SER A 64 -4.12 9.23 4.40
CA SER A 64 -4.87 10.04 5.37
C SER A 64 -4.16 11.34 5.71
N LYS A 65 -4.92 12.32 6.23
CA LYS A 65 -4.38 13.55 6.81
C LYS A 65 -3.34 13.24 7.88
N THR A 66 -3.65 12.33 8.81
CA THR A 66 -2.73 11.95 9.88
C THR A 66 -1.43 11.36 9.34
N GLN A 67 -1.49 10.52 8.29
CA GLN A 67 -0.29 9.97 7.65
C GLN A 67 0.59 11.05 7.04
N LEU A 68 -0.02 12.01 6.33
CA LEU A 68 0.70 13.14 5.76
C LEU A 68 1.35 14.00 6.85
N ASP A 69 0.57 14.43 7.84
CA ASP A 69 1.05 15.29 8.93
C ASP A 69 2.24 14.65 9.65
N ALA A 70 2.14 13.35 9.97
CA ALA A 70 3.21 12.60 10.61
C ALA A 70 4.46 12.52 9.72
N ALA A 71 4.31 12.25 8.43
CA ALA A 71 5.43 12.19 7.49
C ALA A 71 6.13 13.55 7.35
N PHE A 72 5.37 14.65 7.26
CA PHE A 72 5.95 16.00 7.19
C PHE A 72 6.67 16.37 8.48
N GLN A 73 6.05 16.12 9.64
CA GLN A 73 6.66 16.39 10.94
C GLN A 73 7.97 15.59 11.11
N GLU A 74 7.97 14.32 10.71
CA GLU A 74 9.15 13.46 10.77
C GLU A 74 10.27 13.99 9.87
N LEU A 75 9.98 14.28 8.60
CA LEU A 75 10.96 14.78 7.63
C LEU A 75 11.51 16.18 7.97
N GLN A 76 10.71 17.03 8.59
CA GLN A 76 11.15 18.37 9.01
C GLN A 76 11.97 18.34 10.30
N GLY A 77 11.63 17.44 11.24
CA GLY A 77 12.29 17.36 12.54
C GLY A 77 13.52 16.45 12.57
N GLY A 78 13.66 15.54 11.61
CA GLY A 78 14.74 14.56 11.54
C GLY A 78 15.83 14.91 10.54
N LEU A 79 17.08 14.60 10.89
CA LEU A 79 18.20 14.61 9.95
C LEU A 79 18.38 13.22 9.34
N PHE A 80 17.80 13.00 8.15
CA PHE A 80 17.94 11.75 7.41
C PHE A 80 19.06 11.88 6.37
N THR A 81 20.18 11.25 6.65
CA THR A 81 21.36 11.26 5.77
C THR A 81 21.45 9.93 5.01
N ASN A 82 22.46 9.80 4.16
CA ASN A 82 22.73 8.50 3.55
C ASN A 82 23.00 7.46 4.66
N PRO A 83 22.31 6.30 4.70
CA PRO A 83 22.53 5.26 5.71
C PRO A 83 23.98 4.76 5.84
N HIS A 84 24.79 4.94 4.79
CA HIS A 84 26.21 4.60 4.80
C HIS A 84 27.11 5.71 5.36
N SER A 85 26.57 6.90 5.61
CA SER A 85 27.27 7.98 6.31
C SER A 85 27.24 7.70 7.82
N ALA A 86 28.40 7.79 8.47
CA ALA A 86 28.50 7.71 9.94
C ALA A 86 28.11 9.03 10.60
N ILE A 87 26.87 9.48 10.36
CA ILE A 87 26.29 10.66 11.01
C ILE A 87 25.23 10.16 12.01
N GLY A 88 25.57 10.31 13.28
CA GLY A 88 24.75 9.96 14.44
C GLY A 88 25.55 10.23 15.71
N ASN A 89 24.91 10.82 16.70
CA ASN A 89 25.48 11.02 18.04
C ASN A 89 24.37 10.82 19.08
N ASP A 90 24.67 11.03 20.35
CA ASP A 90 23.70 10.84 21.45
C ASP A 90 22.40 11.64 21.30
N HIS A 91 22.37 12.67 20.43
CA HIS A 91 21.22 13.53 20.19
C HIS A 91 20.55 13.32 18.82
N VAL A 92 21.16 12.57 17.90
CA VAL A 92 20.64 12.37 16.54
C VAL A 92 20.66 10.88 16.20
N GLU A 93 19.47 10.28 16.11
CA GLU A 93 19.30 8.91 15.62
C GLU A 93 19.83 8.80 14.18
N SER A 94 20.68 7.79 13.92
CA SER A 94 21.18 7.57 12.57
C SER A 94 20.08 7.05 11.65
N THR A 95 20.19 7.35 10.35
CA THR A 95 19.22 6.86 9.36
C THR A 95 19.17 5.33 9.31
N THR A 96 20.29 4.65 9.55
CA THR A 96 20.34 3.19 9.67
C THR A 96 19.54 2.68 10.87
N ALA A 97 19.68 3.29 12.05
CA ALA A 97 18.89 2.90 13.23
C ALA A 97 17.39 3.08 12.99
N LYS A 98 17.00 4.16 12.28
CA LYS A 98 15.61 4.39 11.88
C LYS A 98 15.09 3.30 10.93
N ILE A 99 15.85 2.95 9.91
CA ILE A 99 15.50 1.88 8.96
C ILE A 99 15.30 0.55 9.69
N GLU A 100 16.18 0.19 10.62
CA GLU A 100 16.05 -1.03 11.43
C GLU A 100 14.87 -0.96 12.41
N SER A 101 14.53 0.22 12.94
CA SER A 101 13.30 0.40 13.73
C SER A 101 12.04 0.15 12.88
N VAL A 102 11.99 0.67 11.65
CA VAL A 102 10.87 0.40 10.72
C VAL A 102 10.82 -1.07 10.35
N ARG A 103 11.97 -1.71 10.09
CA ARG A 103 12.07 -3.14 9.79
C ARG A 103 11.39 -3.99 10.86
N ARG A 104 11.73 -3.74 12.13
CA ARG A 104 11.16 -4.45 13.29
C ARG A 104 9.66 -4.23 13.43
N LYS A 105 9.18 -3.01 13.22
CA LYS A 105 7.74 -2.70 13.27
C LYS A 105 6.95 -3.47 12.20
N VAL A 106 7.47 -3.56 10.98
CA VAL A 106 6.79 -4.28 9.89
C VAL A 106 6.82 -5.80 10.15
N LEU A 107 7.95 -6.35 10.59
CA LEU A 107 8.02 -7.77 10.97
C LEU A 107 7.02 -8.11 12.10
N ALA A 108 6.95 -7.26 13.13
CA ALA A 108 5.98 -7.42 14.21
C ALA A 108 4.52 -7.35 13.71
N PHE A 109 4.21 -6.45 12.77
CA PHE A 109 2.89 -6.36 12.14
C PHE A 109 2.48 -7.67 11.46
N PHE A 110 3.43 -8.35 10.80
CA PHE A 110 3.21 -9.66 10.17
C PHE A 110 3.42 -10.85 11.12
N SER A 111 3.66 -10.62 12.42
CA SER A 111 4.01 -11.67 13.40
C SER A 111 5.21 -12.54 12.95
N ALA A 112 6.17 -11.93 12.24
CA ALA A 112 7.35 -12.60 11.70
C ALA A 112 8.57 -12.36 12.60
N SER A 113 9.28 -13.43 12.98
CA SER A 113 10.48 -13.37 13.81
C SER A 113 11.71 -12.92 13.02
N GLU A 114 12.50 -11.99 13.57
CA GLU A 114 13.79 -11.58 12.99
C GLU A 114 14.82 -12.72 12.90
N LYS A 115 14.62 -13.81 13.64
CA LYS A 115 15.50 -15.00 13.58
C LYS A 115 15.26 -15.86 12.34
N GLU A 116 14.05 -15.80 11.78
CA GLU A 116 13.60 -16.66 10.69
C GLU A 116 13.36 -15.90 9.40
N TYR A 117 12.97 -14.62 9.50
CA TYR A 117 12.59 -13.79 8.37
C TYR A 117 13.48 -12.56 8.23
N ALA A 118 13.93 -12.33 7.01
CA ALA A 118 14.48 -11.05 6.60
C ALA A 118 13.37 -10.22 5.94
N LEU A 119 13.31 -8.94 6.28
CA LEU A 119 12.48 -7.98 5.55
C LEU A 119 13.34 -7.28 4.50
N ILE A 120 12.84 -7.18 3.27
CA ILE A 120 13.50 -6.44 2.18
C ILE A 120 12.56 -5.33 1.71
N PHE A 121 13.02 -4.07 1.78
CA PHE A 121 12.26 -2.95 1.22
C PHE A 121 12.38 -2.96 -0.30
N THR A 122 11.25 -2.86 -1.00
CA THR A 122 11.17 -2.77 -2.45
C THR A 122 10.27 -1.61 -2.83
N SER A 123 10.28 -1.19 -4.10
CA SER A 123 9.39 -0.12 -4.58
C SER A 123 7.91 -0.55 -4.71
N GLY A 124 7.57 -1.79 -4.35
CA GLY A 124 6.21 -2.33 -4.38
C GLY A 124 6.16 -3.81 -4.76
N ALA A 125 4.94 -4.38 -4.79
CA ALA A 125 4.72 -5.80 -5.04
C ALA A 125 5.34 -6.30 -6.34
N THR A 126 5.24 -5.55 -7.43
CA THR A 126 5.84 -5.90 -8.73
C THR A 126 7.36 -6.01 -8.65
N ALA A 127 8.04 -5.09 -7.96
CA ALA A 127 9.49 -5.14 -7.79
C ALA A 127 9.92 -6.30 -6.88
N ALA A 128 9.15 -6.60 -5.83
CA ALA A 128 9.38 -7.77 -4.99
C ALA A 128 9.24 -9.08 -5.78
N LEU A 129 8.18 -9.23 -6.58
CA LEU A 129 7.99 -10.40 -7.44
C LEU A 129 9.12 -10.57 -8.46
N LYS A 130 9.55 -9.47 -9.07
CA LYS A 130 10.71 -9.46 -9.97
C LYS A 130 11.99 -9.93 -9.26
N LEU A 131 12.28 -9.38 -8.08
CA LEU A 131 13.44 -9.76 -7.28
C LEU A 131 13.43 -11.25 -6.94
N VAL A 132 12.28 -11.78 -6.47
CA VAL A 132 12.12 -13.22 -6.18
C VAL A 132 12.38 -14.03 -7.42
N GLY A 133 11.81 -13.62 -8.55
CA GLY A 133 12.03 -14.27 -9.83
C GLY A 133 13.51 -14.34 -10.20
N GLU A 134 14.17 -13.19 -10.31
CA GLU A 134 15.57 -13.09 -10.77
C GLU A 134 16.57 -13.74 -9.80
N SER A 135 16.20 -13.86 -8.52
CA SER A 135 17.05 -14.49 -7.50
C SER A 135 16.79 -15.99 -7.35
N PHE A 136 15.71 -16.52 -7.93
CA PHE A 136 15.41 -17.94 -7.81
C PHE A 136 16.36 -18.76 -8.69
N PRO A 137 16.96 -19.84 -8.17
CA PRO A 137 17.92 -20.65 -8.91
C PRO A 137 17.21 -21.60 -9.89
N TRP A 138 16.68 -21.03 -10.98
CA TRP A 138 15.97 -21.79 -12.01
C TRP A 138 16.87 -22.86 -12.65
N THR A 139 16.28 -24.01 -12.93
CA THR A 139 16.88 -25.13 -13.66
C THR A 139 15.91 -25.62 -14.73
N SER A 140 16.37 -26.49 -15.63
CA SER A 140 15.51 -27.17 -16.62
C SER A 140 14.37 -27.96 -15.98
N ASP A 141 14.54 -28.39 -14.72
CA ASP A 141 13.56 -29.18 -13.97
C ASP A 141 12.61 -28.31 -13.14
N SER A 142 12.81 -26.99 -13.14
CA SER A 142 11.99 -26.06 -12.39
C SER A 142 10.62 -25.87 -13.03
N THR A 143 9.57 -25.79 -12.22
CA THR A 143 8.21 -25.48 -12.67
C THR A 143 7.70 -24.22 -11.99
N PHE A 144 7.30 -23.23 -12.79
CA PHE A 144 6.60 -22.05 -12.29
C PHE A 144 5.09 -22.22 -12.43
N ALA A 145 4.38 -22.28 -11.31
CA ALA A 145 2.92 -22.39 -11.25
C ALA A 145 2.31 -21.17 -10.56
N HIS A 146 1.15 -20.72 -11.05
CA HIS A 146 0.37 -19.64 -10.44
C HIS A 146 -1.13 -19.85 -10.71
N SER A 147 -1.98 -19.16 -9.94
CA SER A 147 -3.43 -19.18 -10.17
C SER A 147 -3.81 -18.41 -11.43
N LYS A 148 -4.93 -18.78 -12.08
CA LYS A 148 -5.51 -18.00 -13.18
C LYS A 148 -5.92 -16.59 -12.75
N ASP A 149 -6.23 -16.43 -11.46
CA ASP A 149 -6.65 -15.16 -10.86
C ASP A 149 -5.47 -14.31 -10.37
N SER A 150 -4.23 -14.75 -10.59
CA SER A 150 -3.05 -13.98 -10.18
C SER A 150 -2.94 -12.66 -10.96
N HIS A 151 -2.54 -11.59 -10.26
CA HIS A 151 -2.27 -10.30 -10.87
C HIS A 151 -1.20 -10.42 -11.97
N THR A 152 -1.29 -9.59 -13.02
CA THR A 152 -0.40 -9.64 -14.19
C THR A 152 1.09 -9.52 -13.84
N SER A 153 1.43 -8.84 -12.74
CA SER A 153 2.81 -8.79 -12.22
C SER A 153 3.41 -10.18 -11.94
N VAL A 154 2.59 -11.16 -11.52
CA VAL A 154 3.04 -12.55 -11.32
C VAL A 154 3.34 -13.24 -12.65
N LEU A 155 2.63 -12.89 -13.72
CA LEU A 155 2.91 -13.42 -15.06
C LEU A 155 4.25 -12.89 -15.58
N GLY A 156 4.63 -11.67 -15.20
CA GLY A 156 5.89 -11.03 -15.58
C GLY A 156 7.14 -11.78 -15.12
N ILE A 157 7.02 -12.59 -14.05
CA ILE A 157 8.08 -13.49 -13.56
C ILE A 157 8.58 -14.41 -14.68
N ARG A 158 7.69 -14.90 -15.56
CA ARG A 158 8.05 -15.81 -16.67
C ARG A 158 9.09 -15.23 -17.64
N GLY A 159 9.14 -13.90 -17.80
CA GLY A 159 9.93 -13.26 -18.85
C GLY A 159 11.44 -13.24 -18.60
N SER A 160 11.89 -13.38 -17.35
CA SER A 160 13.27 -13.05 -17.00
C SER A 160 14.29 -14.17 -17.28
N TRP A 161 13.88 -15.44 -17.37
CA TRP A 161 14.79 -16.59 -17.63
C TRP A 161 14.45 -17.40 -18.89
N ILE A 162 13.25 -17.25 -19.45
CA ILE A 162 12.88 -17.95 -20.69
C ILE A 162 13.75 -17.49 -21.88
N ASN A 163 14.35 -16.30 -21.83
CA ASN A 163 15.24 -15.80 -22.87
C ASN A 163 16.70 -16.27 -22.75
N ASP A 164 17.13 -16.80 -21.61
CA ASP A 164 18.53 -17.18 -21.39
C ASP A 164 18.81 -18.67 -21.61
N HIS A 165 17.78 -19.51 -21.80
CA HIS A 165 17.91 -20.97 -21.93
C HIS A 165 17.25 -21.57 -23.18
N VAL A 166 17.12 -20.78 -24.25
CA VAL A 166 16.81 -21.28 -25.60
C VAL A 166 17.99 -21.00 -26.52
N TYR A 167 19.01 -21.87 -26.46
CA TYR A 167 19.85 -22.31 -27.59
C TYR A 167 20.40 -23.70 -27.28
#